data_AF-A0A4Q7LQA1-F1
#
_entry.id   AF-A0A4Q7LQA1-F1
#
_cell.length_a   1.000
_cell.length_b   1.000
_cell.length_c   1.000
_cell.angle_alpha   90.00
_cell.angle_beta   90.00
_cell.angle_gamma   90.00
#
_symmetry.space_group_name_H-M   'P 1'
#
loop_
_entity.id
_entity.type
_entity.pdbx_description
1 polymer ?
#
loop_
_entity_poly.entity_id
_entity_poly.type
_entity_poly.pdbx_seq_one_letter_code
_entity_poly.pdbx_strand_id
1 'polypeptide(L)'
;MALDPQAQRRRAAVAVLSAVLDENALMQALWQLQDSMRGDAVSDIIRSVDALARQHMLDAATCRRLYNDFYKALREPEERLPIDPWPAMQATRPASASAPVAAPMYAPPPQVAPQPYWQQPQQAAPAGYAPAYPQPMPPMPQMQPMAQPMSPPGYPPPQIIGYALNGQPIYGQPEQTAAGWVAPAAAAVAAAPAPAPVVETAIAAEPPVVFGAVMRELVSEVYAFHRDALDEVQRDAMKALANAKVSAALQGNFKDAWRRARQHDWQLQGQHADLAELIKVMYAALNEAFGRVGADQILQRAIASAEGLPEARQFSPKRLMATM
;
A
#
# COMPACT_ATOMS: atom_id res chain seq x y z
N MET A 1 -3.67 17.27 39.28
CA MET A 1 -5.04 16.90 38.88
C MET A 1 -4.93 16.19 37.55
N ALA A 2 -5.63 15.07 37.35
CA ALA A 2 -5.57 14.35 36.08
C ALA A 2 -6.11 15.28 34.97
N LEU A 3 -5.29 15.53 33.93
CA LEU A 3 -5.72 16.29 32.76
C LEU A 3 -6.91 15.56 32.15
N ASP A 4 -8.00 16.26 31.87
CA ASP A 4 -9.04 15.71 31.01
C ASP A 4 -8.47 15.74 29.57
N PRO A 5 -8.09 14.59 28.99
CA PRO A 5 -7.49 14.56 27.66
C PRO A 5 -8.47 15.09 26.60
N GLN A 6 -9.78 15.04 26.86
CA GLN A 6 -10.77 15.64 25.97
C GLN A 6 -10.74 17.17 26.04
N ALA A 7 -10.63 17.76 27.23
CA ALA A 7 -10.48 19.21 27.39
C ALA A 7 -9.22 19.73 26.71
N GLN A 8 -8.09 19.03 26.87
CA GLN A 8 -6.85 19.42 26.21
C GLN A 8 -6.98 19.41 24.69
N ARG A 9 -7.61 18.39 24.11
CA ARG A 9 -7.88 18.31 22.66
C ARG A 9 -8.75 19.47 22.17
N ARG A 10 -9.84 19.78 22.88
CA ARG A 10 -10.72 20.91 22.51
C ARG A 10 -9.99 22.24 22.56
N ARG A 11 -9.19 22.47 23.60
CA ARG A 11 -8.39 23.70 23.74
C ARG A 11 -7.32 23.82 22.65
N ALA A 12 -6.61 22.74 22.36
CA ALA A 12 -5.65 22.68 21.26
C ALA A 12 -6.32 22.95 19.91
N ALA A 13 -7.51 22.39 19.68
CA ALA A 13 -8.29 22.63 18.48
C ALA A 13 -8.66 24.11 18.32
N VAL A 14 -9.13 24.77 19.37
CA VAL A 14 -9.42 26.22 19.33
C VAL A 14 -8.16 27.03 19.03
N ALA A 15 -7.03 26.70 19.68
CA ALA A 15 -5.77 27.42 19.49
C ALA A 15 -5.32 27.41 18.03
N VAL A 16 -5.54 26.30 17.32
CA VAL A 16 -5.03 26.09 15.97
C VAL A 16 -6.04 26.47 14.89
N LEU A 17 -7.32 26.12 15.08
CA LEU A 17 -8.36 26.28 14.05
C LEU A 17 -8.95 27.69 14.01
N SER A 18 -8.90 28.46 15.11
CA SER A 18 -9.46 29.83 15.15
C SER A 18 -8.79 30.81 14.19
N ALA A 19 -7.55 30.53 13.77
CA ALA A 19 -6.84 31.36 12.80
C ALA A 19 -7.26 31.07 11.33
N VAL A 20 -7.98 29.97 11.09
CA VAL A 20 -8.28 29.46 9.74
C VAL A 20 -9.79 29.37 9.49
N LEU A 21 -10.58 29.10 10.53
CA LEU A 21 -12.03 28.95 10.44
C LEU A 21 -12.74 30.15 11.07
N ASP A 22 -13.86 30.55 10.48
CA ASP A 22 -14.80 31.47 11.13
C ASP A 22 -15.49 30.82 12.34
N GLU A 23 -16.17 31.61 13.16
CA GLU A 23 -16.76 31.15 14.42
C GLU A 23 -17.77 30.01 14.23
N ASN A 24 -18.60 30.03 13.19
CA ASN A 24 -19.59 28.97 12.95
C ASN A 24 -18.92 27.68 12.46
N ALA A 25 -17.99 27.80 11.51
CA ALA A 25 -17.19 26.68 11.04
C ALA A 25 -16.36 26.05 12.16
N LEU A 26 -15.77 26.88 13.03
CA LEU A 26 -15.01 26.43 14.20
C LEU A 26 -15.89 25.63 15.15
N MET A 27 -17.10 26.11 15.47
CA MET A 27 -18.02 25.39 16.35
C MET A 27 -18.43 24.03 15.79
N GLN A 28 -18.69 23.93 14.48
CA GLN A 28 -18.98 22.65 13.83
C GLN A 28 -17.77 21.71 13.87
N ALA A 29 -16.57 22.23 13.58
CA ALA A 29 -15.33 21.48 13.62
C ALA A 29 -15.04 20.93 15.03
N LEU A 30 -15.28 21.71 16.08
CA LEU A 30 -15.11 21.30 17.47
C LEU A 30 -16.06 20.16 17.85
N TRP A 31 -17.32 20.23 17.42
CA TRP A 31 -18.28 19.13 17.62
C TRP A 31 -17.86 17.84 16.93
N GLN A 32 -17.42 17.95 15.67
CA GLN A 32 -16.92 16.79 14.93
C GLN A 32 -15.69 16.17 15.60
N LEU A 33 -14.72 17.00 16.01
CA LEU A 33 -13.52 16.53 16.72
C LEU A 33 -13.87 15.83 18.03
N GLN A 34 -14.83 16.37 18.79
CA GLN A 34 -15.30 15.77 20.04
C GLN A 34 -15.88 14.36 19.84
N ASP A 35 -16.55 14.12 18.71
CA ASP A 35 -17.19 12.83 18.40
C ASP A 35 -16.23 11.82 17.77
N SER A 36 -15.32 12.27 16.89
CA SER A 36 -14.46 11.38 16.10
C SER A 36 -13.06 11.19 16.67
N MET A 37 -12.49 12.17 17.38
CA MET A 37 -11.09 12.12 17.84
C MET A 37 -10.98 11.32 19.13
N ARG A 38 -10.43 10.10 19.03
CA ARG A 38 -10.32 9.15 20.15
C ARG A 38 -9.02 9.27 20.93
N GLY A 39 -7.96 9.81 20.33
CA GLY A 39 -6.65 9.93 20.94
C GLY A 39 -5.78 11.01 20.31
N ASP A 40 -4.55 11.10 20.82
CA ASP A 40 -3.57 12.13 20.46
C ASP A 40 -2.46 11.57 19.54
N ALA A 41 -2.69 10.37 18.98
CA ALA A 41 -1.77 9.77 18.03
C ALA A 41 -1.74 10.59 16.75
N VAL A 42 -0.57 10.63 16.09
CA VAL A 42 -0.39 11.39 14.83
C VAL A 42 -1.41 10.96 13.77
N SER A 43 -1.73 9.66 13.70
CA SER A 43 -2.74 9.14 12.77
C SER A 43 -4.15 9.69 13.03
N ASP A 44 -4.53 9.92 14.29
CA ASP A 44 -5.83 10.51 14.66
C ASP A 44 -5.87 12.00 14.31
N ILE A 45 -4.77 12.72 14.52
CA ILE A 45 -4.62 14.12 14.14
C ILE A 45 -4.75 14.26 12.61
N ILE A 46 -3.99 13.45 11.85
CA ILE A 46 -4.02 13.47 10.38
C ILE A 46 -5.45 13.22 9.89
N ARG A 47 -6.08 12.13 10.35
CA ARG A 47 -7.45 11.78 9.94
C ARG A 47 -8.46 12.89 10.24
N SER A 48 -8.34 13.54 11.39
CA SER A 48 -9.26 14.59 11.82
C SER A 48 -9.08 15.86 10.99
N VAL A 49 -7.83 16.29 10.80
CA VAL A 49 -7.52 17.48 9.98
C VAL A 49 -7.86 17.23 8.50
N ASP A 50 -7.63 16.03 7.94
CA ASP A 50 -8.06 15.67 6.58
C ASP A 50 -9.59 15.70 6.43
N ALA A 51 -10.34 15.32 7.47
CA ALA A 51 -11.80 15.41 7.44
C ALA A 51 -12.26 16.88 7.43
N LEU A 52 -11.64 17.72 8.26
CA LEU A 52 -11.92 19.16 8.30
C LEU A 52 -11.52 19.85 7.00
N ALA A 53 -10.37 19.51 6.44
CA ALA A 53 -9.88 20.06 5.18
C ALA A 53 -10.84 19.79 4.03
N ARG A 54 -11.37 18.57 3.93
CA ARG A 54 -12.38 18.20 2.93
C ARG A 54 -13.70 18.95 3.13
N GLN A 55 -14.11 19.15 4.38
CA GLN A 55 -15.37 19.84 4.69
C GLN A 55 -15.30 21.35 4.45
N HIS A 56 -14.17 21.97 4.75
CA HIS A 56 -13.97 23.42 4.67
C HIS A 56 -13.14 23.86 3.44
N MET A 57 -12.82 22.94 2.53
CA MET A 57 -12.02 23.17 1.32
C MET A 57 -10.67 23.85 1.62
N LEU A 58 -9.97 23.39 2.66
CA LEU A 58 -8.64 23.91 3.02
C LEU A 58 -7.60 23.43 2.02
N ASP A 59 -6.66 24.31 1.64
CA ASP A 59 -5.57 23.96 0.74
C ASP A 59 -4.50 23.09 1.43
N ALA A 60 -3.69 22.39 0.62
CA ALA A 60 -2.68 21.45 1.10
C ALA A 60 -1.60 22.11 1.99
N ALA A 61 -1.22 23.36 1.71
CA ALA A 61 -0.21 24.05 2.51
C ALA A 61 -0.77 24.42 3.90
N THR A 62 -2.03 24.84 3.96
CA THR A 62 -2.75 25.04 5.23
C THR A 62 -2.88 23.74 6.01
N CYS A 63 -3.24 22.62 5.37
CA CYS A 63 -3.32 21.32 6.02
C CYS A 63 -1.97 20.89 6.63
N ARG A 64 -0.87 21.03 5.88
CA ARG A 64 0.49 20.69 6.35
C ARG A 64 0.89 21.51 7.58
N ARG A 65 0.50 22.79 7.63
CA ARG A 65 0.71 23.66 8.79
C ARG A 65 -0.14 23.20 9.97
N LEU A 66 -1.42 22.94 9.74
CA LEU A 66 -2.36 22.47 10.77
C LEU A 66 -1.88 21.18 11.45
N TYR A 67 -1.34 20.20 10.72
CA TYR A 67 -0.79 18.98 11.35
C TYR A 67 0.28 19.29 12.39
N ASN A 68 1.23 20.16 12.04
CA ASN A 68 2.33 20.53 12.93
C ASN A 68 1.84 21.35 14.12
N ASP A 69 0.97 22.32 13.88
CA ASP A 69 0.47 23.21 14.93
C ASP A 69 -0.43 22.46 15.91
N PHE A 70 -1.29 21.55 15.43
CA PHE A 70 -2.12 20.70 16.27
C PHE A 70 -1.29 19.74 17.13
N TYR A 71 -0.27 19.11 16.54
CA TYR A 71 0.66 18.23 17.25
C TYR A 71 1.47 18.96 18.33
N LYS A 72 1.84 20.23 18.08
CA LYS A 72 2.49 21.10 19.07
C LYS A 72 1.51 21.51 20.18
N ALA A 73 0.32 21.98 19.81
CA ALA A 73 -0.69 22.44 20.75
C ALA A 73 -1.12 21.35 21.74
N LEU A 74 -1.21 20.08 21.31
CA LEU A 74 -1.49 18.94 22.20
C LEU A 74 -0.38 18.66 23.23
N ARG A 75 0.82 19.22 23.07
CA ARG A 75 1.93 19.11 24.03
C ARG A 75 2.18 20.36 24.84
N GLU A 76 1.53 21.47 24.48
CA GLU A 76 1.62 22.68 25.29
C GLU A 76 0.88 22.46 26.62
N PRO A 77 1.39 23.07 27.70
CA PRO A 77 0.73 23.01 28.99
C PRO A 77 -0.57 23.83 28.95
N GLU A 78 -1.56 23.45 29.77
CA GLU A 78 -2.91 24.02 29.73
C GLU A 78 -2.93 25.54 29.91
N GLU A 79 -1.98 26.14 30.64
CA GLU A 79 -1.95 27.59 30.89
C GLU A 79 -1.63 28.41 29.63
N ARG A 80 -1.05 27.78 28.60
CA ARG A 80 -0.78 28.42 27.30
C ARG A 80 -1.88 28.22 26.28
N LEU A 81 -2.81 27.31 26.53
CA LEU A 81 -3.92 27.07 25.64
C LEU A 81 -5.10 27.99 25.97
N PRO A 82 -5.97 28.29 24.98
CA PRO A 82 -7.20 29.02 25.23
C PRO A 82 -8.12 28.33 26.25
N ILE A 83 -9.09 29.07 26.76
CA ILE A 83 -10.13 28.52 27.64
C ILE A 83 -10.88 27.37 26.95
N ASP A 84 -11.30 26.37 27.73
CA ASP A 84 -12.03 25.22 27.16
C ASP A 84 -13.34 25.69 26.53
N PRO A 85 -13.59 25.44 25.23
CA PRO A 85 -14.83 25.82 24.56
C PRO A 85 -16.03 24.99 25.00
N TRP A 86 -15.85 23.92 25.80
CA TRP A 86 -16.93 23.01 26.18
C TRP A 86 -18.20 23.67 26.71
N PRO A 87 -18.14 24.65 27.64
CA PRO A 87 -19.36 25.33 28.10
C PRO A 87 -20.09 26.07 26.97
N ALA A 88 -19.35 26.68 26.04
CA ALA A 88 -19.92 27.37 24.88
C ALA A 88 -20.51 26.39 23.86
N MET A 89 -19.84 25.24 23.65
CA MET A 89 -20.37 24.13 22.85
C MET A 89 -21.69 23.64 23.43
N GLN A 90 -21.76 23.36 24.72
CA GLN A 90 -23.00 22.89 25.34
C GLN A 90 -24.15 23.89 25.23
N ALA A 91 -23.89 25.20 25.35
CA ALA A 91 -24.89 26.24 25.21
C ALA A 91 -25.48 26.32 23.78
N THR A 92 -24.70 25.92 22.77
CA THR A 92 -25.07 25.94 21.35
C THR A 92 -25.45 24.57 20.81
N ARG A 93 -25.58 23.56 21.68
CA ARG A 93 -25.85 22.18 21.30
C ARG A 93 -27.17 22.09 20.50
N PRO A 94 -27.15 21.54 19.28
CA PRO A 94 -28.38 21.31 18.52
C PRO A 94 -29.27 20.32 19.27
N ALA A 95 -30.54 20.67 19.48
CA ALA A 95 -31.51 19.92 20.29
C ALA A 95 -31.67 18.45 19.86
N SER A 96 -31.32 18.13 18.60
CA SER A 96 -31.35 16.80 18.00
C SER A 96 -30.39 15.78 18.64
N ALA A 97 -29.42 16.22 19.45
CA ALA A 97 -28.42 15.35 20.09
C ALA A 97 -28.74 15.02 21.57
N SER A 98 -29.97 15.28 22.01
CA SER A 98 -30.42 14.97 23.37
C SER A 98 -30.91 13.52 23.46
N ALA A 99 -30.37 12.81 24.44
CA ALA A 99 -30.65 11.45 24.93
C ALA A 99 -32.05 10.82 24.67
N PRO A 100 -32.13 9.47 24.71
CA PRO A 100 -33.39 8.74 24.65
C PRO A 100 -34.36 9.28 25.70
N VAL A 101 -35.57 9.58 25.23
CA VAL A 101 -36.70 10.00 26.05
C VAL A 101 -36.79 9.09 27.26
N ALA A 102 -36.62 9.66 28.45
CA ALA A 102 -37.02 9.02 29.69
C ALA A 102 -38.50 8.64 29.54
N ALA A 103 -38.75 7.34 29.39
CA ALA A 103 -40.10 6.80 29.27
C ALA A 103 -40.92 7.28 30.47
N PRO A 104 -42.11 7.87 30.26
CA PRO A 104 -43.02 8.12 31.37
C PRO A 104 -43.35 6.79 32.03
N MET A 105 -42.98 6.71 33.30
CA MET A 105 -43.38 5.70 34.25
C MET A 105 -44.92 5.60 34.24
N TYR A 106 -45.44 4.37 34.14
CA TYR A 106 -46.85 3.97 34.08
C TYR A 106 -47.58 4.08 32.73
N ALA A 107 -47.43 3.04 31.91
CA ALA A 107 -48.54 2.46 31.15
C ALA A 107 -48.46 0.92 31.26
N PRO A 108 -49.55 0.22 31.65
CA PRO A 108 -49.53 -1.24 31.70
C PRO A 108 -49.32 -1.82 30.29
N PRO A 109 -48.62 -2.95 30.15
CA PRO A 109 -48.40 -3.55 28.84
C PRO A 109 -49.74 -4.01 28.25
N PRO A 110 -50.02 -3.74 26.96
CA PRO A 110 -51.14 -4.37 26.29
C PRO A 110 -50.90 -5.89 26.26
N GLN A 111 -51.89 -6.64 26.74
CA GLN A 111 -51.91 -8.10 26.65
C GLN A 111 -51.76 -8.51 25.18
N VAL A 112 -50.63 -9.15 24.87
CA VAL A 112 -50.39 -9.77 23.57
C VAL A 112 -51.28 -11.01 23.50
N ALA A 113 -52.31 -10.97 22.66
CA ALA A 113 -53.07 -12.15 22.29
C ALA A 113 -52.13 -13.18 21.62
N PRO A 114 -52.28 -14.49 21.88
CA PRO A 114 -51.44 -15.51 21.25
C PRO A 114 -51.67 -15.52 19.73
N GLN A 115 -50.63 -15.14 18.99
CA GLN A 115 -50.59 -15.21 17.53
C GLN A 115 -50.58 -16.68 17.07
N PRO A 116 -51.46 -17.09 16.14
CA PRO A 116 -51.42 -18.43 15.56
C PRO A 116 -50.18 -18.58 14.68
N TYR A 117 -49.42 -19.64 14.97
CA TYR A 117 -48.20 -20.04 14.28
C TYR A 117 -48.54 -20.61 12.90
N TRP A 118 -48.81 -19.79 11.88
CA TRP A 118 -48.68 -20.14 10.44
C TRP A 118 -48.81 -18.87 9.58
N GLN A 119 -47.68 -18.33 9.11
CA GLN A 119 -47.47 -17.80 7.75
C GLN A 119 -46.13 -17.06 7.70
N GLN A 120 -45.11 -17.73 7.15
CA GLN A 120 -43.95 -17.06 6.58
C GLN A 120 -44.42 -16.23 5.37
N PRO A 121 -44.11 -14.92 5.29
CA PRO A 121 -44.20 -14.21 4.04
C PRO A 121 -43.10 -14.73 3.12
N GLN A 122 -43.51 -15.44 2.06
CA GLN A 122 -42.65 -15.69 0.90
C GLN A 122 -42.22 -14.32 0.36
N GLN A 123 -40.93 -14.01 0.50
CA GLN A 123 -40.31 -12.92 -0.24
C GLN A 123 -40.47 -13.23 -1.73
N ALA A 124 -41.25 -12.39 -2.41
CA ALA A 124 -41.35 -12.37 -3.85
C ALA A 124 -39.96 -12.09 -4.43
N ALA A 125 -39.38 -13.10 -5.08
CA ALA A 125 -38.18 -12.95 -5.87
C ALA A 125 -38.45 -12.01 -7.05
N PRO A 126 -37.56 -11.06 -7.36
CA PRO A 126 -37.68 -10.25 -8.57
C PRO A 126 -37.61 -11.17 -9.80
N ALA A 127 -38.64 -11.07 -10.64
CA ALA A 127 -38.71 -11.73 -11.93
C ALA A 127 -37.63 -11.17 -12.86
N GLY A 128 -36.78 -12.05 -13.39
CA GLY A 128 -35.94 -11.70 -14.54
C GLY A 128 -34.49 -12.14 -14.47
N TYR A 129 -34.19 -13.41 -14.22
CA TYR A 129 -32.96 -14.02 -14.71
C TYR A 129 -33.26 -15.46 -15.14
N ALA A 130 -33.49 -15.63 -16.44
CA ALA A 130 -33.46 -16.95 -17.07
C ALA A 130 -32.02 -17.48 -17.04
N PRO A 131 -31.78 -18.78 -16.74
CA PRO A 131 -30.46 -19.36 -16.91
C PRO A 131 -30.12 -19.39 -18.41
N ALA A 132 -29.13 -18.61 -18.80
CA ALA A 132 -28.55 -18.69 -20.13
C ALA A 132 -27.90 -20.09 -20.29
N TYR A 133 -28.38 -20.84 -21.27
CA TYR A 133 -27.73 -22.06 -21.74
C TYR A 133 -26.26 -21.79 -22.08
N PRO A 134 -25.35 -22.76 -21.84
CA PRO A 134 -23.97 -22.62 -22.29
C PRO A 134 -23.93 -22.52 -23.81
N GLN A 135 -23.45 -21.38 -24.31
CA GLN A 135 -23.13 -21.16 -25.71
C GLN A 135 -22.06 -22.18 -26.16
N PRO A 136 -22.24 -22.86 -27.30
CA PRO A 136 -21.18 -23.67 -27.89
C PRO A 136 -20.00 -22.79 -28.30
N MET A 137 -18.79 -23.22 -27.94
CA MET A 137 -17.56 -22.51 -28.25
C MET A 137 -17.39 -22.31 -29.77
N PRO A 138 -16.92 -21.13 -30.22
CA PRO A 138 -16.52 -20.94 -31.62
C PRO A 138 -15.32 -21.85 -31.96
N PRO A 139 -15.23 -22.36 -33.20
CA PRO A 139 -14.10 -23.17 -33.63
C PRO A 139 -12.81 -22.36 -33.56
N MET A 140 -11.78 -22.93 -32.92
CA MET A 140 -10.45 -22.34 -32.87
C MET A 140 -9.89 -22.17 -34.30
N PRO A 141 -9.28 -21.02 -34.63
CA PRO A 141 -8.55 -20.87 -35.88
C PRO A 141 -7.35 -21.83 -35.89
N GLN A 142 -7.27 -22.63 -36.95
CA GLN A 142 -6.12 -23.50 -37.19
C GLN A 142 -4.85 -22.65 -37.27
N MET A 143 -3.89 -22.95 -36.38
CA MET A 143 -2.54 -22.41 -36.47
C MET A 143 -1.91 -22.90 -37.78
N GLN A 144 -1.72 -21.98 -38.72
CA GLN A 144 -0.80 -22.18 -39.84
C GLN A 144 0.62 -22.30 -39.28
N PRO A 145 1.39 -23.35 -39.61
CA PRO A 145 2.80 -23.39 -39.29
C PRO A 145 3.50 -22.28 -40.10
N MET A 146 3.94 -21.23 -39.41
CA MET A 146 4.83 -20.24 -40.02
C MET A 146 6.12 -20.91 -40.45
N ALA A 147 6.50 -20.59 -41.69
CA ALA A 147 7.67 -21.05 -42.38
C ALA A 147 8.96 -20.83 -41.57
N GLN A 148 9.79 -21.86 -41.53
CA GLN A 148 11.16 -21.80 -41.01
C GLN A 148 11.95 -20.76 -41.82
N PRO A 149 12.68 -19.83 -41.15
CA PRO A 149 13.63 -18.98 -41.85
C PRO A 149 14.77 -19.85 -42.40
N MET A 150 14.99 -19.78 -43.71
CA MET A 150 16.17 -20.35 -44.36
C MET A 150 17.44 -19.76 -43.72
N SER A 151 18.27 -20.62 -43.15
CA SER A 151 19.61 -20.27 -42.71
C SER A 151 20.53 -20.02 -43.93
N PRO A 152 21.41 -19.01 -43.89
CA PRO A 152 22.37 -18.74 -44.95
C PRO A 152 23.42 -19.87 -45.07
N PRO A 153 23.88 -20.21 -46.30
CA PRO A 153 24.85 -21.27 -46.51
C PRO A 153 26.25 -20.84 -46.04
N GLY A 154 26.85 -21.61 -45.12
CA GLY A 154 28.26 -21.42 -44.76
C GLY A 154 28.72 -21.90 -43.39
N TYR A 155 27.82 -22.28 -42.47
CA TYR A 155 28.21 -22.76 -41.14
C TYR A 155 27.86 -24.25 -40.96
N PRO A 156 28.82 -25.11 -40.56
CA PRO A 156 28.48 -26.48 -40.17
C PRO A 156 27.59 -26.44 -38.91
N PRO A 157 26.54 -27.28 -38.83
CA PRO A 157 25.67 -27.30 -37.66
C PRO A 157 26.45 -27.74 -36.42
N PRO A 158 26.21 -27.11 -35.25
CA PRO A 158 26.84 -27.52 -34.01
C PRO A 158 26.40 -28.95 -33.65
N GLN A 159 27.37 -29.82 -33.38
CA GLN A 159 27.14 -31.21 -33.00
C GLN A 159 26.48 -31.25 -31.61
N ILE A 160 25.32 -31.90 -31.50
CA ILE A 160 24.63 -32.13 -30.24
C ILE A 160 25.40 -33.21 -29.49
N ILE A 161 25.95 -32.89 -28.31
CA ILE A 161 26.74 -33.84 -27.51
C ILE A 161 25.86 -34.57 -26.49
N GLY A 162 24.65 -34.08 -26.23
CA GLY A 162 23.66 -34.76 -25.40
C GLY A 162 22.39 -33.95 -25.23
N TYR A 163 21.46 -34.47 -24.43
CA TYR A 163 20.25 -33.76 -24.02
C TYR A 163 20.24 -33.61 -22.50
N ALA A 164 19.87 -32.42 -22.02
CA ALA A 164 19.63 -32.19 -20.61
C ALA A 164 18.36 -32.93 -20.14
N LEU A 165 18.21 -33.12 -18.82
CA LEU A 165 17.05 -33.80 -18.19
C LEU A 165 15.70 -33.13 -18.52
N ASN A 166 15.68 -31.88 -19.00
CA ASN A 166 14.49 -31.17 -19.48
C ASN A 166 14.28 -31.26 -21.01
N GLY A 167 15.03 -32.13 -21.71
CA GLY A 167 14.89 -32.35 -23.15
C GLY A 167 15.56 -31.30 -24.05
N GLN A 168 16.27 -30.32 -23.49
CA GLN A 168 16.99 -29.33 -24.28
C GLN A 168 18.33 -29.90 -24.81
N PRO A 169 18.66 -29.72 -26.10
CA PRO A 169 19.93 -30.18 -26.67
C PRO A 169 21.11 -29.37 -26.10
N ILE A 170 22.16 -30.07 -25.66
CA ILE A 170 23.42 -29.51 -25.19
C ILE A 170 24.40 -29.49 -26.36
N TYR A 171 24.81 -28.28 -26.77
CA TYR A 171 25.81 -28.07 -27.81
C TYR A 171 27.19 -27.90 -27.18
N GLY A 172 28.17 -28.70 -27.59
CA GLY A 172 29.54 -28.57 -27.09
C GLY A 172 30.31 -27.46 -27.79
N GLN A 173 30.99 -26.63 -27.00
CA GLN A 173 32.07 -25.80 -27.50
C GLN A 173 33.34 -26.66 -27.60
N PRO A 174 34.10 -26.59 -28.71
CA PRO A 174 35.42 -27.23 -28.75
C PRO A 174 36.38 -26.48 -27.82
N GLU A 175 36.73 -27.12 -26.70
CA GLU A 175 37.83 -26.70 -25.83
C GLU A 175 39.16 -26.73 -26.60
N GLN A 176 39.87 -25.61 -26.58
CA GLN A 176 41.26 -25.51 -27.01
C GLN A 176 42.14 -26.27 -26.00
N THR A 177 42.61 -27.44 -26.40
CA THR A 177 43.65 -28.19 -25.68
C THR A 177 45.02 -27.53 -25.87
N ALA A 178 45.59 -27.01 -24.80
CA ALA A 178 47.03 -26.78 -24.67
C ALA A 178 47.61 -27.80 -23.68
N ALA A 179 48.64 -28.51 -24.15
CA ALA A 179 49.28 -29.63 -23.49
C ALA A 179 50.09 -29.27 -22.23
N GLY A 180 50.21 -30.23 -21.31
CA GLY A 180 51.18 -30.18 -20.21
C GLY A 180 51.02 -31.35 -19.22
N TRP A 181 51.62 -32.50 -19.55
CA TRP A 181 51.88 -33.62 -18.63
C TRP A 181 52.85 -33.22 -17.51
N VAL A 182 52.58 -33.59 -16.25
CA VAL A 182 53.41 -34.44 -15.35
C VAL A 182 52.53 -34.97 -14.19
N ALA A 183 52.66 -36.25 -13.83
CA ALA A 183 52.03 -36.95 -12.68
C ALA A 183 53.11 -37.39 -11.66
N PRO A 184 52.85 -38.18 -10.59
CA PRO A 184 51.71 -38.29 -9.64
C PRO A 184 52.16 -38.23 -8.15
N ALA A 185 51.24 -38.13 -7.18
CA ALA A 185 51.48 -38.63 -5.82
C ALA A 185 50.18 -38.97 -5.08
N ALA A 186 50.18 -40.13 -4.46
CA ALA A 186 49.08 -40.73 -3.71
C ALA A 186 48.86 -40.08 -2.33
N ALA A 187 47.60 -39.97 -1.91
CA ALA A 187 47.20 -40.10 -0.51
C ALA A 187 45.69 -40.39 -0.44
N ALA A 188 45.34 -41.56 0.09
CA ALA A 188 43.99 -41.95 0.44
C ALA A 188 43.58 -41.27 1.76
N VAL A 189 42.45 -40.53 1.76
CA VAL A 189 41.66 -40.24 2.96
C VAL A 189 40.18 -40.32 2.61
N ALA A 190 39.44 -40.98 3.48
CA ALA A 190 38.03 -41.35 3.45
C ALA A 190 37.07 -40.34 2.79
N ALA A 191 36.26 -40.83 1.86
CA ALA A 191 35.11 -40.12 1.31
C ALA A 191 33.95 -40.13 2.33
N ALA A 192 33.68 -38.98 2.93
CA ALA A 192 32.38 -38.67 3.52
C ALA A 192 31.33 -38.61 2.39
N PRO A 193 30.09 -39.06 2.60
CA PRO A 193 29.04 -38.91 1.60
C PRO A 193 28.82 -37.42 1.34
N ALA A 194 29.02 -37.01 0.07
CA ALA A 194 28.68 -35.68 -0.40
C ALA A 194 27.19 -35.43 -0.10
N PRO A 195 26.81 -34.27 0.45
CA PRO A 195 25.41 -33.92 0.58
C PRO A 195 24.81 -33.88 -0.82
N ALA A 196 23.76 -34.67 -1.03
CA ALA A 196 22.95 -34.62 -2.23
C ALA A 196 22.59 -33.15 -2.53
N PRO A 197 22.64 -32.70 -3.81
CA PRO A 197 22.11 -31.40 -4.14
C PRO A 197 20.64 -31.40 -3.75
N VAL A 198 20.31 -30.63 -2.72
CA VAL A 198 18.93 -30.28 -2.41
C VAL A 198 18.45 -29.57 -3.67
N VAL A 199 17.69 -30.26 -4.49
CA VAL A 199 16.92 -29.64 -5.57
C VAL A 199 15.79 -28.89 -4.86
N GLU A 200 16.17 -27.74 -4.30
CA GLU A 200 15.24 -26.73 -3.86
C GLU A 200 14.57 -26.27 -5.14
N THR A 201 13.37 -26.79 -5.36
CA THR A 201 12.53 -26.45 -6.51
C THR A 201 12.04 -25.03 -6.22
N ALA A 202 12.92 -24.06 -6.46
CA ALA A 202 12.66 -22.65 -6.33
C ALA A 202 11.65 -22.27 -7.43
N ILE A 203 10.37 -22.33 -7.09
CA ILE A 203 9.41 -21.44 -7.73
C ILE A 203 9.88 -20.05 -7.30
N ALA A 204 10.61 -19.35 -8.18
CA ALA A 204 11.18 -18.06 -7.91
C ALA A 204 10.06 -17.06 -7.60
N ALA A 205 9.84 -16.72 -6.33
CA ALA A 205 9.10 -15.52 -6.00
C ALA A 205 9.84 -14.33 -6.59
N GLU A 206 9.25 -13.69 -7.59
CA GLU A 206 9.87 -12.60 -8.32
C GLU A 206 9.78 -11.31 -7.47
N PRO A 207 10.92 -10.76 -7.00
CA PRO A 207 10.97 -9.46 -6.31
C PRO A 207 10.19 -8.32 -7.01
N PRO A 208 10.09 -8.29 -8.36
CA PRO A 208 9.22 -7.37 -9.09
C PRO A 208 7.74 -7.35 -8.65
N VAL A 209 7.16 -8.49 -8.27
CA VAL A 209 5.75 -8.58 -7.90
C VAL A 209 5.50 -7.91 -6.55
N VAL A 210 6.35 -8.21 -5.57
CA VAL A 210 6.26 -7.63 -4.23
C VAL A 210 6.55 -6.13 -4.26
N PHE A 211 7.57 -5.71 -5.01
CA PHE A 211 7.84 -4.29 -5.25
C PHE A 211 6.63 -3.60 -5.89
N GLY A 212 6.06 -4.19 -6.95
CA GLY A 212 4.92 -3.64 -7.65
C GLY A 212 3.68 -3.52 -6.76
N ALA A 213 3.48 -4.45 -5.82
CA ALA A 213 2.41 -4.37 -4.84
C ALA A 213 2.60 -3.20 -3.86
N VAL A 214 3.82 -3.03 -3.32
CA VAL A 214 4.14 -1.90 -2.43
C VAL A 214 3.92 -0.57 -3.15
N MET A 215 4.44 -0.43 -4.38
CA MET A 215 4.28 0.80 -5.16
C MET A 215 2.83 1.12 -5.49
N ARG A 216 2.05 0.09 -5.83
CA ARG A 216 0.61 0.22 -6.09
C ARG A 216 -0.13 0.81 -4.90
N GLU A 217 0.14 0.28 -3.72
CA GLU A 217 -0.54 0.73 -2.50
C GLU A 217 -0.07 2.08 -2.02
N LEU A 218 1.22 2.36 -2.13
CA LEU A 218 1.75 3.69 -1.85
C LEU A 218 1.06 4.74 -2.73
N VAL A 219 0.98 4.51 -4.05
CA VAL A 219 0.32 5.45 -4.98
C VAL A 219 -1.18 5.53 -4.74
N SER A 220 -1.84 4.40 -4.49
CA SER A 220 -3.27 4.34 -4.19
C SER A 220 -3.60 5.15 -2.95
N GLU A 221 -2.82 5.00 -1.90
CA GLU A 221 -3.00 5.69 -0.63
C GLU A 221 -2.74 7.19 -0.74
N VAL A 222 -1.61 7.59 -1.35
CA VAL A 222 -1.31 9.00 -1.60
C VAL A 222 -2.41 9.63 -2.45
N TYR A 223 -2.90 8.95 -3.48
CA TYR A 223 -3.98 9.46 -4.31
C TYR A 223 -5.31 9.59 -3.56
N ALA A 224 -5.65 8.62 -2.71
CA ALA A 224 -6.91 8.58 -1.97
C ALA A 224 -6.99 9.66 -0.88
N PHE A 225 -5.90 9.92 -0.18
CA PHE A 225 -5.88 10.83 0.97
C PHE A 225 -5.23 12.18 0.67
N HIS A 226 -4.31 12.25 -0.30
CA HIS A 226 -3.51 13.44 -0.59
C HIS A 226 -3.34 13.65 -2.10
N ARG A 227 -4.45 13.73 -2.83
CA ARG A 227 -4.48 13.81 -4.31
C ARG A 227 -3.52 14.86 -4.88
N ASP A 228 -3.48 16.05 -4.29
CA ASP A 228 -2.65 17.16 -4.77
C ASP A 228 -1.15 16.96 -4.50
N ALA A 229 -0.81 16.11 -3.51
CA ALA A 229 0.57 15.78 -3.18
C ALA A 229 1.16 14.72 -4.10
N LEU A 230 0.36 14.00 -4.90
CA LEU A 230 0.88 12.95 -5.79
C LEU A 230 1.84 13.52 -6.83
N ASP A 231 1.54 14.69 -7.39
CA ASP A 231 2.40 15.37 -8.35
C ASP A 231 3.70 15.88 -7.69
N GLU A 232 3.64 16.28 -6.42
CA GLU A 232 4.83 16.63 -5.62
C GLU A 232 5.72 15.41 -5.40
N VAL A 233 5.13 14.30 -4.93
CA VAL A 233 5.83 13.03 -4.71
C VAL A 233 6.46 12.54 -6.00
N GLN A 234 5.75 12.60 -7.14
CA GLN A 234 6.31 12.23 -8.44
C GLN A 234 7.53 13.10 -8.78
N ARG A 235 7.38 14.42 -8.70
CA ARG A 235 8.46 15.37 -9.01
C ARG A 235 9.69 15.12 -8.14
N ASP A 236 9.49 14.94 -6.84
CA ASP A 236 10.58 14.78 -5.89
C ASP A 236 11.20 13.36 -5.98
N ALA A 237 10.41 12.35 -6.35
CA ALA A 237 10.93 11.02 -6.72
C ALA A 237 11.80 11.09 -7.98
N MET A 238 11.43 11.86 -9.00
CA MET A 238 12.25 12.04 -10.21
C MET A 238 13.58 12.74 -9.91
N LYS A 239 13.60 13.71 -8.97
CA LYS A 239 14.83 14.36 -8.50
C LYS A 239 15.71 13.38 -7.74
N ALA A 240 15.14 12.61 -6.81
CA ALA A 240 15.88 11.61 -6.05
C ALA A 240 16.43 10.48 -6.93
N LEU A 241 15.67 10.06 -7.94
CA LEU A 241 16.07 9.03 -8.90
C LEU A 241 17.34 9.39 -9.68
N ALA A 242 17.55 10.68 -9.98
CA ALA A 242 18.74 11.14 -10.70
C ALA A 242 20.05 10.87 -9.94
N ASN A 243 19.99 10.74 -8.61
CA ASN A 243 21.13 10.46 -7.74
C ASN A 243 21.19 8.99 -7.29
N ALA A 244 20.19 8.18 -7.66
CA ALA A 244 20.06 6.80 -7.21
C ALA A 244 21.05 5.87 -7.94
N LYS A 245 21.61 4.90 -7.22
CA LYS A 245 22.53 3.90 -7.78
C LYS A 245 21.77 2.76 -8.45
N VAL A 246 20.97 3.11 -9.46
CA VAL A 246 20.12 2.18 -10.21
C VAL A 246 20.49 2.23 -11.69
N SER A 247 20.42 1.09 -12.38
CA SER A 247 20.71 1.00 -13.82
C SER A 247 19.84 1.96 -14.66
N ALA A 248 20.41 2.51 -15.73
CA ALA A 248 19.71 3.48 -16.59
C ALA A 248 18.42 2.90 -17.22
N ALA A 249 18.43 1.61 -17.56
CA ALA A 249 17.25 0.92 -18.09
C ALA A 249 16.11 0.89 -17.05
N LEU A 250 16.42 0.55 -15.80
CA LEU A 250 15.42 0.51 -14.73
C LEU A 250 14.95 1.92 -14.33
N GLN A 251 15.81 2.93 -14.38
CA GLN A 251 15.38 4.33 -14.23
C GLN A 251 14.38 4.73 -15.31
N GLY A 252 14.60 4.33 -16.56
CA GLY A 252 13.67 4.53 -17.67
C GLY A 252 12.31 3.86 -17.40
N ASN A 253 12.33 2.58 -17.04
CA ASN A 253 11.11 1.83 -16.73
C ASN A 253 10.35 2.44 -15.55
N PHE A 254 11.04 2.90 -14.51
CA PHE A 254 10.42 3.57 -13.36
C PHE A 254 9.77 4.91 -13.78
N LYS A 255 10.40 5.70 -14.65
CA LYS A 255 9.81 6.92 -15.22
C LYS A 255 8.56 6.63 -16.04
N ASP A 256 8.58 5.58 -16.85
CA ASP A 256 7.43 5.18 -17.65
C ASP A 256 6.28 4.60 -16.81
N ALA A 257 6.60 3.86 -15.74
CA ALA A 257 5.61 3.40 -14.76
C ALA A 257 4.90 4.60 -14.09
N TRP A 258 5.63 5.67 -13.76
CA TRP A 258 5.04 6.89 -13.21
C TRP A 258 4.03 7.58 -14.14
N ARG A 259 4.24 7.54 -15.46
CA ARG A 259 3.25 8.06 -16.43
C ARG A 259 1.91 7.32 -16.36
N ARG A 260 1.94 6.09 -15.85
CA ARG A 260 0.79 5.19 -15.68
C ARG A 260 0.61 4.80 -14.22
N ALA A 261 1.01 5.66 -13.28
CA ALA A 261 1.07 5.35 -11.84
C ALA A 261 -0.25 4.77 -11.29
N ARG A 262 -1.38 5.26 -11.82
CA ARG A 262 -2.74 4.86 -11.44
C ARG A 262 -3.25 3.58 -12.11
N GLN A 263 -2.58 3.09 -13.13
CA GLN A 263 -2.99 1.88 -13.85
C GLN A 263 -2.48 0.60 -13.15
N HIS A 264 -1.83 0.75 -11.99
CA HIS A 264 -1.33 -0.33 -11.15
C HIS A 264 -0.28 -1.24 -11.82
N ASP A 265 0.39 -0.74 -12.87
CA ASP A 265 1.42 -1.44 -13.64
C ASP A 265 2.82 -1.09 -13.11
N TRP A 266 3.10 -1.56 -11.89
CA TRP A 266 4.37 -1.32 -11.18
C TRP A 266 5.33 -2.51 -11.23
N GLN A 267 5.13 -3.44 -12.16
CA GLN A 267 5.98 -4.63 -12.30
C GLN A 267 7.30 -4.27 -13.00
N LEU A 268 8.24 -3.74 -12.22
CA LEU A 268 9.56 -3.39 -12.71
C LEU A 268 10.52 -4.58 -12.57
N GLN A 269 11.10 -4.98 -13.69
CA GLN A 269 12.15 -6.00 -13.72
C GLN A 269 13.46 -5.42 -13.20
N GLY A 270 14.00 -5.99 -12.12
CA GLY A 270 15.21 -5.51 -11.47
C GLY A 270 15.73 -6.47 -10.42
N GLN A 271 17.03 -6.35 -10.09
CA GLN A 271 17.61 -7.10 -8.98
C GLN A 271 17.08 -6.58 -7.65
N HIS A 272 17.13 -7.40 -6.61
CA HIS A 272 16.66 -7.00 -5.28
C HIS A 272 17.28 -5.68 -4.80
N ALA A 273 18.58 -5.50 -4.98
CA ALA A 273 19.29 -4.29 -4.58
C ALA A 273 18.79 -3.05 -5.33
N ASP A 274 18.53 -3.17 -6.63
CA ASP A 274 18.02 -2.07 -7.44
C ASP A 274 16.59 -1.67 -7.02
N LEU A 275 15.71 -2.66 -6.78
CA LEU A 275 14.34 -2.42 -6.33
C LEU A 275 14.31 -1.80 -4.93
N ALA A 276 15.20 -2.23 -4.04
CA ALA A 276 15.34 -1.62 -2.72
C ALA A 276 15.81 -0.16 -2.80
N GLU A 277 16.71 0.15 -3.73
CA GLU A 277 17.14 1.52 -3.99
C GLU A 277 15.99 2.38 -4.54
N LEU A 278 15.11 1.84 -5.39
CA LEU A 278 13.88 2.53 -5.81
C LEU A 278 12.90 2.78 -4.65
N ILE A 279 12.81 1.87 -3.68
CA ILE A 279 12.02 2.10 -2.46
C ILE A 279 12.64 3.25 -1.62
N LYS A 280 13.97 3.42 -1.61
CA LYS A 280 14.62 4.59 -0.98
C LYS A 280 14.29 5.89 -1.69
N VAL A 281 14.33 5.89 -3.02
CA VAL A 281 13.92 7.04 -3.83
C VAL A 281 12.49 7.46 -3.47
N MET A 282 11.58 6.49 -3.34
CA MET A 282 10.20 6.75 -2.94
C MET A 282 10.07 7.26 -1.51
N TYR A 283 10.78 6.67 -0.56
CA TYR A 283 10.77 7.12 0.82
C TYR A 283 11.31 8.56 0.95
N ALA A 284 12.38 8.91 0.24
CA ALA A 284 12.90 10.26 0.19
C ALA A 284 11.85 11.26 -0.35
N ALA A 285 11.15 10.91 -1.42
CA ALA A 285 10.09 11.75 -1.97
C ALA A 285 8.90 11.91 -1.01
N LEU A 286 8.51 10.84 -0.31
CA LEU A 286 7.48 10.89 0.73
C LEU A 286 7.92 11.75 1.93
N ASN A 287 9.19 11.70 2.32
CA ASN A 287 9.73 12.52 3.41
C ASN A 287 9.63 14.02 3.09
N GLU A 288 9.92 14.41 1.85
CA GLU A 288 9.78 15.80 1.41
C GLU A 288 8.30 16.25 1.40
N ALA A 289 7.39 15.39 0.93
CA ALA A 289 5.98 15.72 0.80
C ALA A 289 5.19 15.69 2.13
N PHE A 290 5.51 14.75 3.01
CA PHE A 290 4.70 14.44 4.21
C PHE A 290 5.49 14.52 5.53
N GLY A 291 6.80 14.76 5.46
CA GLY A 291 7.69 14.62 6.61
C GLY A 291 7.91 13.16 7.01
N ARG A 292 8.89 12.95 7.89
CA ARG A 292 9.34 11.61 8.30
C ARG A 292 8.22 10.71 8.81
N VAL A 293 7.40 11.23 9.72
CA VAL A 293 6.34 10.44 10.36
C VAL A 293 5.27 10.04 9.34
N GLY A 294 4.88 10.95 8.45
CA GLY A 294 3.90 10.64 7.39
C GLY A 294 4.43 9.61 6.41
N ALA A 295 5.69 9.77 5.97
CA ALA A 295 6.35 8.82 5.07
C ALA A 295 6.45 7.40 5.68
N ASP A 296 6.86 7.29 6.95
CA ASP A 296 6.93 6.01 7.66
C ASP A 296 5.56 5.33 7.73
N GLN A 297 4.51 6.09 8.06
CA GLN A 297 3.16 5.55 8.15
C GLN A 297 2.62 5.04 6.81
N ILE A 298 2.78 5.83 5.74
CA ILE A 298 2.34 5.45 4.39
C ILE A 298 3.10 4.20 3.93
N LEU A 299 4.42 4.18 4.11
CA LEU A 299 5.24 3.05 3.70
C LEU A 299 4.94 1.78 4.50
N GLN A 300 4.74 1.89 5.82
CA GLN A 300 4.37 0.75 6.67
C GLN A 300 3.01 0.15 6.27
N ARG A 301 2.02 0.99 5.94
CA ARG A 301 0.71 0.52 5.46
C ARG A 301 0.81 -0.19 4.11
N ALA A 302 1.56 0.38 3.17
CA ALA A 302 1.82 -0.24 1.87
C ALA A 302 2.52 -1.61 2.02
N ILE A 303 3.49 -1.71 2.92
CA ILE A 303 4.18 -2.97 3.23
C ILE A 303 3.23 -3.98 3.88
N ALA A 304 2.45 -3.56 4.87
CA ALA A 304 1.49 -4.45 5.54
C ALA A 304 0.45 -4.99 4.55
N SER A 305 0.01 -4.18 3.57
CA SER A 305 -0.86 -4.65 2.48
C SER A 305 -0.15 -5.66 1.59
N ALA A 306 1.09 -5.38 1.17
CA ALA A 306 1.89 -6.29 0.35
C ALA A 306 2.23 -7.61 1.07
N GLU A 307 2.34 -7.63 2.40
CA GLU A 307 2.54 -8.85 3.20
C GLU A 307 1.37 -9.84 3.11
N GLY A 308 0.18 -9.38 2.71
CA GLY A 308 -0.98 -10.24 2.49
C GLY A 308 -0.88 -11.12 1.23
N LEU A 309 0.08 -10.85 0.34
CA LEU A 309 0.23 -11.58 -0.93
C LEU A 309 0.88 -12.96 -0.72
N PRO A 310 0.49 -13.98 -1.53
CA PRO A 310 1.12 -15.30 -1.45
C PRO A 310 2.63 -15.26 -1.74
N GLU A 311 3.07 -14.35 -2.62
CA GLU A 311 4.48 -14.12 -2.95
C GLU A 311 5.28 -13.57 -1.76
N ALA A 312 4.63 -12.82 -0.87
CA ALA A 312 5.28 -12.24 0.31
C ALA A 312 5.72 -13.30 1.34
N ARG A 313 5.14 -14.51 1.29
CA ARG A 313 5.58 -15.66 2.11
C ARG A 313 6.99 -16.12 1.77
N GLN A 314 7.40 -15.93 0.52
CA GLN A 314 8.71 -16.32 0.02
C GLN A 314 9.68 -15.14 0.02
N PHE A 315 9.17 -13.94 -0.29
CA PHE A 315 9.94 -12.71 -0.30
C PHE A 315 9.23 -11.61 0.51
N SER A 316 9.57 -11.49 1.79
CA SER A 316 8.95 -10.46 2.65
C SER A 316 9.25 -9.05 2.09
N PRO A 317 8.24 -8.18 1.91
CA PRO A 317 8.44 -6.81 1.46
C PRO A 317 9.36 -6.01 2.39
N LYS A 318 9.44 -6.37 3.68
CA LYS A 318 10.38 -5.78 4.65
C LYS A 318 11.84 -5.95 4.23
N ARG A 319 12.18 -6.95 3.41
CA ARG A 319 13.55 -7.13 2.88
C ARG A 319 13.94 -5.97 1.96
N LEU A 320 12.99 -5.33 1.26
CA LEU A 320 13.26 -4.12 0.47
C LEU A 320 13.63 -2.92 1.35
N MET A 321 13.22 -2.93 2.63
CA MET A 321 13.61 -1.91 3.61
C MET A 321 14.89 -2.21 4.37
N ALA A 322 15.29 -3.48 4.47
CA ALA A 322 16.46 -3.87 5.28
C ALA A 322 17.77 -3.22 4.84
N THR A 323 17.81 -2.65 3.63
CA THR A 323 18.95 -1.94 3.07
C THR A 323 18.85 -0.41 3.18
N MET A 324 17.80 0.12 3.82
CA MET A 324 17.56 1.57 4.03
C MET A 324 18.36 2.14 5.19
#